data_AF-A0A958CNG9-F1
#
_entry.id   AF-A0A958CNG9-F1
#
_cell.length_a   1.000
_cell.length_b   1.000
_cell.length_c   1.000
_cell.angle_alpha   90.00
_cell.angle_beta   90.00
_cell.angle_gamma   90.00
#
_symmetry.space_group_name_H-M   'P 1'
#
loop_
_entity.id
_entity.type
_entity.pdbx_description
1 polymer ?
#
loop_
_entity_poly.entity_id
_entity_poly.type
_entity_poly.pdbx_seq_one_letter_code
_entity_poly.pdbx_strand_id
1 'polypeptide(L)'
;MNPPIRLGFAVKVLGRAGLKEHDSRRWQNNPHLSVSLAYLRDIFEYLRSQQITMYRISSDLAPYASHPDMPQFHNQLDECAAELALMG
;
A
#
# COMPACT_ATOMS: atom_id res chain seq x y z
N MET A 1 -7.23 17.39 29.05
CA MET A 1 -7.91 16.18 28.52
C MET A 1 -6.90 15.42 27.68
N ASN A 2 -6.75 14.12 27.88
CA ASN A 2 -5.91 13.31 26.98
C ASN A 2 -6.61 13.18 25.63
N PRO A 3 -5.88 13.21 24.51
CA PRO A 3 -6.45 12.92 23.21
C PRO A 3 -7.01 11.48 23.20
N PRO A 4 -8.10 11.23 22.45
CA PRO A 4 -8.67 9.89 22.34
C PRO A 4 -7.65 8.91 21.75
N ILE A 5 -7.59 7.70 22.31
CA ILE A 5 -6.71 6.64 21.83
C ILE A 5 -7.21 6.15 20.47
N ARG A 6 -6.30 6.00 19.50
CA ARG A 6 -6.57 5.42 18.18
C ARG A 6 -5.92 4.05 18.06
N LEU A 7 -6.66 3.10 17.53
CA LEU A 7 -6.19 1.74 17.27
C LEU A 7 -5.67 1.60 15.85
N GLY A 8 -4.62 0.80 15.68
CA GLY A 8 -4.04 0.48 14.40
C GLY A 8 -3.09 -0.71 14.43
N PHE A 9 -2.68 -1.12 13.24
CA PHE A 9 -1.68 -2.18 13.05
C PHE A 9 -0.80 -1.87 11.84
N ALA A 10 0.22 -2.70 11.65
CA ALA A 10 1.21 -2.48 10.61
C ALA A 10 1.15 -3.56 9.52
N VAL A 11 1.13 -3.10 8.27
CA VAL A 11 1.38 -3.87 7.04
C VAL A 11 0.37 -4.98 6.78
N LYS A 12 0.45 -6.09 7.52
CA LYS A 12 -0.31 -7.30 7.19
C LYS A 12 -1.68 -7.30 7.84
N VAL A 13 -2.72 -7.50 7.02
CA VAL A 13 -4.09 -7.70 7.51
C VAL A 13 -4.31 -9.19 7.78
N LEU A 14 -4.47 -9.57 9.04
CA LEU A 14 -4.74 -10.96 9.44
C LEU A 14 -6.23 -11.25 9.69
N GLY A 15 -7.05 -10.20 9.87
CA GLY A 15 -8.48 -10.34 10.16
C GLY A 15 -9.36 -10.65 8.94
N ARG A 16 -8.79 -10.67 7.72
CA ARG A 16 -9.49 -11.04 6.48
C ARG A 16 -8.52 -11.73 5.52
N ALA A 17 -8.87 -12.93 5.08
CA ALA A 17 -8.09 -13.63 4.07
C ALA A 17 -8.15 -12.90 2.73
N GLY A 18 -7.06 -12.98 1.95
CA GLY A 18 -7.00 -12.48 0.58
C GLY A 18 -6.61 -11.01 0.42
N LEU A 19 -6.48 -10.25 1.51
CA LEU A 19 -5.93 -8.89 1.46
C LEU A 19 -4.40 -8.93 1.41
N LYS A 20 -3.85 -8.44 0.31
CA LYS A 20 -2.41 -8.24 0.14
C LYS A 20 -2.07 -6.79 0.46
N GLU A 21 -0.84 -6.55 0.89
CA GLU A 21 -0.34 -5.23 1.30
C GLU A 21 0.41 -4.47 0.20
N HIS A 22 0.92 -5.18 -0.82
CA HIS A 22 1.63 -4.64 -1.97
C HIS A 22 1.76 -5.71 -3.07
N ASP A 23 2.21 -5.31 -4.25
CA ASP A 23 2.58 -6.19 -5.35
C ASP A 23 3.92 -6.90 -5.10
N SER A 24 3.86 -8.17 -4.71
CA SER A 24 5.03 -8.99 -4.39
C SER A 24 5.59 -9.78 -5.57
N ARG A 25 5.17 -9.47 -6.81
CA ARG A 25 5.75 -10.10 -8.00
C ARG A 25 7.25 -9.78 -8.09
N ARG A 26 8.03 -10.76 -8.56
CA ARG A 26 9.47 -10.55 -8.82
C ARG A 26 9.67 -9.59 -9.99
N TRP A 27 10.79 -8.87 -10.01
CA TRP A 27 11.12 -7.87 -11.03
C TRP A 27 10.98 -8.37 -12.48
N GLN A 28 11.23 -9.66 -12.75
CA GLN A 28 11.05 -10.25 -14.09
C GLN A 28 9.60 -10.20 -14.60
N ASN A 29 8.63 -10.04 -13.69
CA ASN A 29 7.20 -9.99 -13.99
C ASN A 29 6.62 -8.56 -13.90
N ASN A 30 7.49 -7.55 -13.95
CA ASN A 30 7.16 -6.14 -13.96
C ASN A 30 6.13 -5.73 -12.87
N PRO A 31 6.48 -5.87 -11.57
CA PRO A 31 5.62 -5.41 -10.48
C PRO A 31 5.41 -3.90 -10.57
N HIS A 32 4.26 -3.42 -10.09
CA HIS A 32 3.88 -2.03 -10.31
C HIS A 32 3.07 -1.43 -9.15
N LEU A 33 3.31 -0.15 -8.84
CA LEU A 33 2.63 0.61 -7.80
C LEU A 33 1.10 0.61 -7.98
N SER A 34 0.59 0.69 -9.21
CA SER A 34 -0.86 0.66 -9.46
C SER A 34 -1.54 -0.60 -8.89
N VAL A 35 -0.86 -1.75 -8.90
CA VAL A 35 -1.38 -2.99 -8.31
C VAL A 35 -1.38 -2.90 -6.78
N SER A 36 -0.30 -2.37 -6.20
CA SER A 36 -0.24 -2.10 -4.76
C SER A 36 -1.32 -1.11 -4.30
N LEU A 37 -1.62 -0.07 -5.08
CA LEU A 37 -2.68 0.90 -4.77
C LEU A 37 -4.08 0.28 -4.83
N ALA A 38 -4.32 -0.64 -5.78
CA ALA A 38 -5.57 -1.40 -5.81
C ALA A 38 -5.73 -2.25 -4.54
N TYR A 39 -4.66 -2.89 -4.07
CA TYR A 39 -4.69 -3.62 -2.80
C TYR A 39 -4.86 -2.69 -1.59
N LEU A 40 -4.21 -1.52 -1.58
CA LEU A 40 -4.33 -0.54 -0.51
C LEU A 40 -5.77 0.00 -0.39
N ARG A 41 -6.46 0.23 -1.51
CA ARG A 41 -7.88 0.57 -1.53
C ARG A 41 -8.72 -0.49 -0.82
N ASP A 42 -8.50 -1.76 -1.13
CA ASP A 42 -9.26 -2.86 -0.53
C ASP A 42 -8.97 -2.98 0.99
N ILE A 43 -7.73 -2.67 1.42
CA ILE A 43 -7.38 -2.53 2.84
C ILE A 43 -8.12 -1.36 3.47
N PHE A 44 -8.18 -0.18 2.84
CA PHE A 44 -8.93 0.97 3.38
C PHE A 44 -10.41 0.67 3.55
N GLU A 45 -11.02 -0.06 2.62
CA GLU A 45 -12.40 -0.54 2.77
C GLU A 45 -12.56 -1.45 3.99
N TYR A 46 -11.61 -2.38 4.21
CA TYR A 46 -11.58 -3.23 5.39
C TYR A 46 -11.43 -2.42 6.68
N LEU A 47 -10.45 -1.52 6.75
CA LEU A 47 -10.21 -0.66 7.92
C LEU A 47 -11.44 0.17 8.28
N ARG A 48 -12.10 0.76 7.27
CA ARG A 48 -13.36 1.48 7.44
C ARG A 48 -14.44 0.59 8.04
N SER A 49 -14.59 -0.65 7.54
CA SER A 49 -15.57 -1.60 8.08
C SER A 49 -15.32 -2.00 9.53
N GLN A 50 -14.06 -1.98 9.97
CA GLN A 50 -13.64 -2.34 11.32
C GLN A 50 -13.45 -1.12 12.24
N GLN A 51 -13.72 0.09 11.74
CA GLN A 51 -13.48 1.35 12.46
C GLN A 51 -12.02 1.53 12.94
N ILE A 52 -11.07 0.97 12.21
CA ILE A 52 -9.63 1.13 12.46
C ILE A 52 -9.15 2.36 11.70
N THR A 53 -8.58 3.34 12.41
CA THR A 53 -8.23 4.65 11.83
C THR A 53 -6.72 4.87 11.72
N MET A 54 -5.92 3.89 12.13
CA MET A 54 -4.46 3.90 11.98
C MET A 54 -4.00 2.65 11.26
N TYR A 55 -3.19 2.85 10.22
CA TYR A 55 -2.57 1.76 9.48
C TYR A 55 -1.20 2.20 8.96
N ARG A 56 -0.18 1.38 9.20
CA ARG A 56 1.15 1.58 8.60
C ARG A 56 1.23 0.78 7.31
N ILE A 57 1.38 1.51 6.20
CA ILE A 57 1.54 0.95 4.86
C ILE A 57 2.88 0.18 4.75
N SER A 58 2.94 -0.81 3.85
CA SER A 58 4.19 -1.51 3.51
C SER A 58 5.25 -0.54 2.97
N SER A 59 6.52 -0.73 3.37
CA SER A 59 7.65 -0.03 2.74
C SER A 59 7.84 -0.45 1.28
N ASP A 60 7.38 -1.66 0.92
CA ASP A 60 7.45 -2.21 -0.43
C ASP A 60 6.24 -1.80 -1.31
N LEU A 61 5.47 -0.76 -0.91
CA LEU A 61 4.30 -0.31 -1.66
C LEU A 61 4.64 0.00 -3.12
N ALA A 62 5.77 0.69 -3.35
CA ALA A 62 6.32 0.96 -4.67
C ALA A 62 7.47 -0.02 -4.95
N PRO A 63 7.24 -1.11 -5.71
CA PRO A 63 8.22 -2.17 -5.87
C PRO A 63 9.51 -1.66 -6.49
N TYR A 64 10.65 -1.91 -5.84
CA TYR A 64 11.99 -1.55 -6.34
C TYR A 64 12.22 -0.05 -6.65
N ALA A 65 11.35 0.85 -6.19
CA ALA A 65 11.40 2.27 -6.55
C ALA A 65 12.73 2.95 -6.17
N SER A 66 13.40 2.47 -5.12
CA SER A 66 14.71 2.97 -4.67
C SER A 66 15.88 2.04 -5.00
N HIS A 67 15.68 1.01 -5.83
CA HIS A 67 16.74 0.05 -6.15
C HIS A 67 17.77 0.69 -7.09
N PRO A 68 19.08 0.68 -6.76
CA PRO A 68 20.10 1.42 -7.53
C PRO A 68 20.23 0.91 -8.97
N ASP A 69 20.19 -0.41 -9.16
CA ASP A 69 20.41 -1.03 -10.47
C ASP A 69 19.13 -1.33 -11.26
N MET A 70 17.99 -0.77 -10.85
CA MET A 70 16.71 -0.99 -11.53
C MET A 70 15.96 0.32 -11.83
N PRO A 71 16.54 1.22 -12.64
CA PRO A 71 15.94 2.52 -12.96
C PRO A 71 14.58 2.43 -13.64
N GLN A 72 14.25 1.31 -14.28
CA GLN A 72 12.94 1.09 -14.91
C GLN A 72 11.77 1.15 -13.91
N PHE A 73 12.02 1.03 -12.61
CA PHE A 73 10.98 1.09 -11.57
C PHE A 73 10.89 2.46 -10.88
N HIS A 74 11.71 3.45 -11.24
CA HIS A 74 11.81 4.71 -10.48
C HIS A 74 10.64 5.67 -10.74
N ASN A 75 10.03 5.62 -11.92
CA ASN A 75 8.99 6.58 -12.33
C ASN A 75 7.56 6.18 -11.93
N GLN A 76 7.38 5.08 -11.20
CA GLN A 76 6.05 4.55 -10.85
C GLN A 76 5.18 5.55 -10.09
N LEU A 77 5.78 6.45 -9.30
CA LEU A 77 5.06 7.52 -8.60
C LEU A 77 4.42 8.51 -9.57
N ASP A 78 5.17 8.92 -10.60
CA ASP A 78 4.68 9.84 -11.63
C ASP A 78 3.62 9.15 -12.50
N GLU A 79 3.86 7.87 -12.85
CA GLU A 79 2.95 7.05 -13.63
C GLU A 79 1.60 6.80 -12.91
N CYS A 80 1.61 6.73 -11.57
CA CYS A 80 0.42 6.55 -10.73
C CYS A 80 -0.08 7.82 -10.04
N ALA A 81 0.31 9.01 -10.51
CA ALA A 81 -0.05 10.27 -9.85
C ALA A 81 -1.57 10.43 -9.68
N ALA A 82 -2.36 9.99 -10.67
CA ALA A 82 -3.82 10.05 -10.63
C ALA A 82 -4.41 9.11 -9.57
N GLU A 83 -3.95 7.86 -9.51
CA GLU A 83 -4.39 6.87 -8.52
C GLU A 83 -3.97 7.24 -7.10
N LEU A 84 -2.77 7.82 -6.93
CA LEU A 84 -2.31 8.33 -5.65
C LEU A 84 -3.21 9.44 -5.11
N ALA A 85 -3.64 10.37 -5.97
CA ALA A 85 -4.55 11.44 -5.59
C ALA A 85 -5.93 10.94 -5.12
N LEU A 86 -6.31 9.70 -5.46
CA LEU A 86 -7.56 9.08 -4.97
C LEU A 86 -7.42 8.45 -3.58
N MET A 87 -6.21 8.29 -3.04
CA MET A 87 -5.97 7.60 -1.77
C MET A 87 -6.12 8.52 -0.53
N GLY A 88 -6.23 9.83 -0.71
CA GLY A 88 -6.41 10.83 0.35
C GLY A 88 -5.43 11.99 0.24
#